data_AF-A0A950RQN4-F1
#
_entry.id   AF-A0A950RQN4-F1
#
_cell.length_a   1.000
_cell.length_b   1.000
_cell.length_c   1.000
_cell.angle_alpha   90.00
_cell.angle_beta   90.00
_cell.angle_gamma   90.00
#
_symmetry.space_group_name_H-M   'P 1'
#
loop_
_entity.id
_entity.type
_entity.pdbx_description
1 polymer ?
#
loop_
_entity_poly.entity_id
_entity_poly.type
_entity_poly.pdbx_seq_one_letter_code
_entity_poly.pdbx_strand_id
1 'polypeptide(L)'
;MMPDPPPTVLHHGTTLRRARSIEENGPDPDYQEPGSGYSAEGFSTVIRDGPPCSTGTPEMAARNKAALFPDEGGPAILEIAVPAWIMAILYADPIAAGLARSGEIRFELESGLAELRAEWPNLTKQVIPL
;
A
#
# COMPACT_ATOMS: atom_id res chain seq x y z
N MET A 1 -17.56 -5.27 26.21
CA MET A 1 -16.62 -5.45 25.09
C MET A 1 -16.71 -4.17 24.26
N MET A 2 -15.64 -3.39 24.15
CA MET A 2 -15.66 -2.25 23.24
C MET A 2 -15.62 -2.80 21.80
N PRO A 3 -16.33 -2.20 20.84
CA PRO A 3 -16.19 -2.57 19.45
C PRO A 3 -14.74 -2.34 19.02
N ASP A 4 -14.22 -3.23 18.17
CA ASP A 4 -12.92 -3.00 17.55
C ASP A 4 -12.96 -1.68 16.77
N PRO A 5 -11.89 -0.86 16.85
CA PRO A 5 -11.84 0.38 16.10
C PRO A 5 -12.01 0.12 14.60
N PRO A 6 -12.62 1.07 13.86
CA PRO A 6 -12.83 0.90 12.43
C PRO A 6 -11.49 0.74 11.70
N PRO A 7 -11.46 -0.01 10.58
CA PRO A 7 -10.25 -0.17 9.79
C PRO A 7 -9.80 1.17 9.19
N THR A 8 -8.50 1.32 9.02
CA THR A 8 -7.89 2.46 8.33
C THR A 8 -7.89 2.18 6.83
N VAL A 9 -8.44 3.10 6.04
CA VAL A 9 -8.46 2.97 4.57
C VAL A 9 -7.16 3.53 3.98
N LEU A 10 -6.44 2.68 3.26
CA LEU A 10 -5.16 2.98 2.64
C LEU A 10 -5.24 2.90 1.12
N HIS A 11 -4.44 3.72 0.44
CA HIS A 11 -4.33 3.79 -1.01
C HIS A 11 -2.91 3.48 -1.48
N HIS A 12 -2.79 2.63 -2.49
CA HIS A 12 -1.55 2.37 -3.22
C HIS A 12 -1.73 2.74 -4.69
N GLY A 13 -0.99 3.74 -5.15
CA GLY A 13 -0.99 4.18 -6.55
C GLY A 13 -0.07 3.32 -7.42
N THR A 14 -0.63 2.64 -8.42
CA THR A 14 0.13 1.76 -9.32
C THR A 14 -0.55 1.64 -10.69
N THR A 15 -0.20 0.62 -11.47
CA THR A 15 -0.86 0.31 -12.74
C THR A 15 -1.99 -0.70 -12.54
N LEU A 16 -2.96 -0.73 -13.46
CA LEU A 16 -4.14 -1.61 -13.34
C LEU A 16 -3.75 -3.09 -13.20
N ARG A 17 -2.80 -3.57 -14.02
CA ARG A 17 -2.32 -4.96 -13.94
C ARG A 17 -1.73 -5.27 -12.56
N ARG A 18 -0.90 -4.37 -12.02
CA ARG A 18 -0.26 -4.57 -10.71
C ARG A 18 -1.26 -4.46 -9.57
N ALA A 19 -2.17 -3.49 -9.64
CA ALA A 19 -3.23 -3.33 -8.63
C ALA A 19 -4.06 -4.62 -8.49
N ARG A 20 -4.46 -5.23 -9.61
CA ARG A 20 -5.16 -6.53 -9.61
C ARG A 20 -4.30 -7.67 -9.08
N SER A 21 -3.03 -7.74 -9.52
CA SER A 21 -2.10 -8.75 -9.02
C SER A 21 -1.93 -8.68 -7.50
N ILE A 22 -1.82 -7.47 -6.93
CA ILE A 22 -1.69 -7.24 -5.49
C ILE A 22 -3.03 -7.50 -4.78
N GLU A 23 -4.15 -7.09 -5.36
CA GLU A 23 -5.50 -7.39 -4.83
C GLU A 23 -5.70 -8.90 -4.63
N GLU A 24 -5.33 -9.69 -5.64
CA GLU A 24 -5.48 -11.14 -5.66
C GLU A 24 -4.47 -11.86 -4.74
N ASN A 25 -3.18 -11.48 -4.81
CA ASN A 25 -2.09 -12.29 -4.23
C ASN A 25 -1.47 -11.69 -2.97
N GLY A 26 -1.79 -10.43 -2.64
CA GLY A 26 -1.11 -9.68 -1.61
C GLY A 26 0.13 -8.94 -2.10
N PRO A 27 0.67 -8.05 -1.26
CA PRO A 27 1.95 -7.41 -1.54
C PRO A 27 3.07 -8.45 -1.55
N ASP A 28 3.92 -8.36 -2.57
CA ASP A 28 5.09 -9.19 -2.75
C ASP A 28 6.35 -8.38 -2.45
N PRO A 29 7.05 -8.64 -1.33
CA PRO A 29 8.30 -7.93 -1.00
C PRO A 29 9.43 -8.23 -1.99
N ASP A 30 9.37 -9.38 -2.67
CA ASP A 30 10.38 -9.81 -3.63
C ASP A 30 10.10 -9.26 -5.04
N TYR A 31 8.99 -8.53 -5.22
CA TYR A 31 8.66 -7.91 -6.50
C TYR A 31 9.76 -6.96 -6.96
N GLN A 32 10.26 -7.19 -8.17
CA GLN A 32 11.26 -6.33 -8.80
C GLN A 32 10.59 -5.48 -9.86
N GLU A 33 10.51 -4.17 -9.63
CA GLU A 33 10.03 -3.24 -10.64
C GLU A 33 10.99 -3.25 -11.84
N PRO A 34 10.51 -3.47 -13.08
CA PRO A 34 11.39 -3.54 -14.23
C PRO A 34 12.20 -2.25 -14.35
N GLY A 35 13.53 -2.39 -14.31
CA GLY A 35 14.47 -1.26 -14.39
C GLY A 35 14.92 -0.67 -13.05
N SER A 36 14.35 -1.06 -11.90
CA SER A 36 14.84 -0.57 -10.59
C SER A 36 16.14 -1.25 -10.16
N GLY A 37 16.33 -2.54 -10.51
CA GLY A 37 17.44 -3.37 -10.04
C GLY A 37 17.34 -3.78 -8.56
N TYR A 38 16.29 -3.35 -7.85
CA TYR A 38 16.03 -3.60 -6.43
C TYR A 38 14.63 -4.20 -6.23
N SER A 39 14.50 -5.08 -5.24
CA SER A 39 13.21 -5.56 -4.76
C SER A 39 12.40 -4.43 -4.13
N ALA A 40 11.08 -4.60 -4.05
CA ALA A 40 10.19 -3.65 -3.39
C ALA A 40 10.50 -3.50 -1.90
N GLU A 41 11.00 -4.59 -1.27
CA GLU A 41 11.37 -4.75 0.15
C GLU A 41 10.19 -4.65 1.13
N GLY A 42 9.20 -3.82 0.80
CA GLY A 42 7.98 -3.60 1.56
C GLY A 42 6.83 -3.11 0.68
N PHE A 43 5.79 -2.62 1.34
CA PHE A 43 4.57 -2.15 0.68
C PHE A 43 4.19 -0.75 1.16
N SER A 44 4.28 0.22 0.25
CA SER A 44 4.02 1.64 0.54
C SER A 44 2.59 2.03 0.14
N THR A 45 1.91 2.71 1.04
CA THR A 45 0.54 3.20 0.90
C THR A 45 0.43 4.58 1.55
N VAL A 46 -0.69 5.26 1.32
CA VAL A 46 -1.06 6.48 2.05
C VAL A 46 -2.46 6.33 2.64
N ILE A 47 -2.80 7.10 3.67
CA ILE A 47 -4.18 7.15 4.17
C ILE A 47 -5.05 7.87 3.13
N ARG A 48 -6.21 7.29 2.77
CA ARG A 48 -7.12 7.78 1.71
C ARG A 48 -7.41 9.29 1.79
N ASP A 49 -7.66 9.79 3.01
CA ASP A 49 -7.95 11.21 3.28
C ASP A 49 -6.83 11.86 4.12
N GLY A 50 -5.62 11.27 4.10
CA GLY A 50 -4.45 11.74 4.83
C GLY A 50 -3.68 12.84 4.10
N PRO A 51 -2.67 13.44 4.76
CA PRO A 51 -1.77 14.35 4.08
C PRO A 51 -1.03 13.62 2.94
N PRO A 52 -0.75 14.29 1.81
CA PRO A 52 0.09 13.73 0.77
C PRO A 52 1.48 13.41 1.35
N CYS A 53 2.05 12.27 0.96
CA CYS A 53 3.43 11.96 1.31
C CYS A 53 4.41 12.77 0.44
N SER A 54 5.69 12.76 0.80
CA SER A 54 6.75 13.49 0.09
C SER A 54 6.85 13.15 -1.40
N THR A 55 6.39 11.96 -1.80
CA THR A 55 6.39 11.49 -3.20
C THR A 55 5.13 11.87 -3.99
N GLY A 56 4.18 12.58 -3.38
CA GLY A 56 2.94 13.06 -4.00
C GLY A 56 1.70 12.27 -3.63
N THR A 57 0.62 12.42 -4.40
CA THR A 57 -0.64 11.71 -4.18
C THR A 57 -0.59 10.31 -4.82
N PRO A 58 -1.42 9.34 -4.37
CA PRO A 58 -1.48 8.02 -5.00
C PRO A 58 -1.89 8.10 -6.48
N GLU A 59 -2.70 9.07 -6.89
CA GLU A 59 -3.01 9.31 -8.31
C GLU A 59 -1.78 9.74 -9.12
N MET A 60 -0.92 10.59 -8.54
CA MET A 60 0.33 11.00 -9.19
C MET A 60 1.27 9.80 -9.35
N ALA A 61 1.42 8.99 -8.30
CA ALA A 61 2.21 7.76 -8.34
C ALA A 61 1.68 6.78 -9.40
N ALA A 62 0.35 6.57 -9.47
CA ALA A 62 -0.30 5.72 -10.47
C ALA A 62 -0.04 6.21 -11.90
N ARG A 63 -0.20 7.51 -12.17
CA ARG A 63 0.06 8.10 -13.50
C ARG A 63 1.53 8.00 -13.90
N ASN A 64 2.45 8.26 -12.97
CA ASN A 64 3.88 8.12 -13.22
C ASN A 64 4.25 6.68 -13.58
N LYS A 65 3.72 5.70 -12.83
CA LYS A 65 3.94 4.28 -13.14
C LYS A 65 3.32 3.87 -14.46
N ALA A 66 2.10 4.32 -14.78
CA ALA A 66 1.46 4.04 -16.06
C ALA A 66 2.24 4.63 -17.25
N ALA A 67 2.88 5.79 -17.09
CA ALA A 67 3.75 6.37 -18.11
C ALA A 67 5.03 5.54 -18.34
N LEU A 68 5.57 4.93 -17.28
CA LEU A 68 6.74 4.04 -17.36
C LEU A 68 6.40 2.64 -17.90
N PHE A 69 5.17 2.17 -17.64
CA PHE A 69 4.70 0.83 -18.01
C PHE A 69 3.38 0.91 -18.80
N PRO A 70 3.41 1.43 -20.04
CA PRO A 70 2.19 1.71 -20.82
C PRO A 70 1.34 0.46 -21.10
N ASP A 71 1.96 -0.72 -21.14
CA ASP A 71 1.29 -1.99 -21.44
C ASP A 71 0.59 -2.61 -20.21
N GLU A 72 0.59 -1.96 -19.05
CA GLU A 72 -0.01 -2.47 -17.81
C GLU A 72 -1.46 -2.01 -17.56
N GLY A 73 -2.12 -1.47 -18.59
CA GLY A 73 -3.55 -1.17 -18.55
C GLY A 73 -3.92 0.17 -17.91
N GLY A 74 -2.96 1.10 -17.81
CA GLY A 74 -3.18 2.45 -17.31
C GLY A 74 -3.05 2.60 -15.79
N PRO A 75 -3.23 3.83 -15.27
CA PRO A 75 -3.11 4.14 -13.85
C PRO A 75 -4.30 3.59 -13.05
N ALA A 76 -4.03 3.09 -11.84
CA ALA A 76 -5.04 2.60 -10.92
C ALA A 76 -4.63 2.82 -9.45
N ILE A 77 -5.61 2.91 -8.57
CA ILE A 77 -5.43 2.88 -7.12
C ILE A 77 -5.92 1.54 -6.59
N LEU A 78 -5.10 0.90 -5.76
CA LEU A 78 -5.56 -0.17 -4.89
C LEU A 78 -5.97 0.43 -3.54
N GLU A 79 -7.24 0.32 -3.19
CA GLU A 79 -7.78 0.71 -1.88
C GLU A 79 -7.91 -0.51 -0.98
N ILE A 80 -7.45 -0.40 0.27
CA ILE A 80 -7.39 -1.49 1.24
C ILE A 80 -7.89 -0.99 2.60
N ALA A 81 -8.82 -1.70 3.22
CA ALA A 81 -9.23 -1.44 4.59
C ALA A 81 -8.38 -2.29 5.55
N VAL A 82 -7.43 -1.67 6.25
CA VAL A 82 -6.49 -2.35 7.15
C VAL A 82 -6.98 -2.30 8.60
N PRO A 83 -7.12 -3.45 9.28
CA PRO A 83 -7.50 -3.52 10.69
C PRO A 83 -6.57 -2.70 11.58
N ALA A 84 -7.15 -2.07 12.60
CA ALA A 84 -6.42 -1.22 13.53
C ALA A 84 -5.29 -1.94 14.27
N TRP A 85 -5.39 -3.25 14.50
CA TRP A 85 -4.33 -4.03 15.16
C TRP A 85 -3.07 -4.17 14.30
N ILE A 86 -3.21 -4.27 12.97
CA ILE A 86 -2.06 -4.26 12.03
C ILE A 86 -1.43 -2.87 12.02
N MET A 87 -2.26 -1.82 11.99
CA MET A 87 -1.78 -0.45 12.10
C MET A 87 -1.04 -0.21 13.42
N ALA A 88 -1.50 -0.81 14.53
CA ALA A 88 -0.84 -0.69 15.83
C ALA A 88 0.56 -1.31 15.85
N ILE A 89 0.78 -2.42 15.12
CA ILE A 89 2.13 -3.01 14.95
C ILE A 89 3.04 -2.01 14.24
N LEU A 90 2.58 -1.42 13.14
CA LEU A 90 3.34 -0.40 12.41
C LEU A 90 3.68 0.81 13.30
N TYR A 91 2.71 1.31 14.08
CA TYR A 91 2.94 2.46 14.97
C TYR A 91 3.81 2.14 16.20
N ALA A 92 4.02 0.87 16.52
CA ALA A 92 4.93 0.46 17.58
C ALA A 92 6.41 0.59 17.17
N ASP A 93 6.71 0.55 15.86
CA ASP A 93 8.03 0.84 15.31
C ASP A 93 8.24 2.37 15.19
N PRO A 94 9.22 2.98 15.89
CA PRO A 94 9.48 4.41 15.81
C PRO A 94 9.80 4.93 14.41
N ILE A 95 10.43 4.11 13.57
CA ILE A 95 10.82 4.48 12.20
C ILE A 95 9.58 4.50 11.32
N ALA A 96 8.83 3.40 11.28
CA ALA A 96 7.58 3.33 10.51
C ALA A 96 6.54 4.37 10.99
N ALA A 97 6.42 4.59 12.31
CA ALA A 97 5.60 5.66 12.86
C ALA A 97 6.06 7.05 12.43
N GLY A 98 7.38 7.25 12.26
CA GLY A 98 7.97 8.46 11.69
C GLY A 98 7.53 8.72 10.25
N LEU A 99 7.62 7.69 9.40
CA LEU A 99 7.15 7.75 8.01
C LEU A 99 5.64 8.02 7.93
N ALA A 100 4.85 7.35 8.78
CA ALA A 100 3.41 7.54 8.85
C ALA A 100 3.02 8.98 9.18
N ARG A 101 3.78 9.67 10.05
CA ARG A 101 3.58 11.11 10.34
C ARG A 101 3.88 12.00 9.15
N SER A 102 4.72 11.56 8.20
CA SER A 102 4.99 12.24 6.94
C SER A 102 4.00 11.89 5.81
N GLY A 103 2.97 11.08 6.11
CA GLY A 103 1.91 10.70 5.18
C GLY A 103 2.12 9.36 4.48
N GLU A 104 3.28 8.71 4.65
CA GLU A 104 3.57 7.39 4.07
C GLU A 104 3.35 6.28 5.09
N ILE A 105 2.42 5.36 4.79
CA ILE A 105 2.25 4.12 5.54
C ILE A 105 3.03 3.03 4.80
N ARG A 106 4.20 2.69 5.34
CA ARG A 106 5.09 1.68 4.76
C ARG A 106 5.14 0.45 5.64
N PHE A 107 4.66 -0.67 5.09
CA PHE A 107 4.76 -1.98 5.72
C PHE A 107 6.06 -2.65 5.31
N GLU A 108 6.87 -3.02 6.28
CA GLU A 108 8.12 -3.75 6.10
C GLU A 108 8.04 -5.11 6.79
N LEU A 109 8.94 -6.04 6.45
CA LEU A 109 8.98 -7.38 7.09
C LEU A 109 9.00 -7.31 8.62
N GLU A 110 9.68 -6.32 9.18
CA GLU A 110 9.79 -6.10 10.62
C GLU A 110 8.66 -5.21 11.19
N SER A 111 7.83 -4.62 10.31
CA SER A 111 6.86 -3.57 10.64
C SER A 111 5.53 -3.80 9.94
N GLY A 112 4.86 -4.91 10.27
CA GLY A 112 3.45 -5.18 9.92
C GLY A 112 3.21 -5.83 8.55
N LEU A 113 4.23 -6.05 7.71
CA LEU A 113 4.03 -6.67 6.40
C LEU A 113 3.64 -8.15 6.49
N ALA A 114 4.21 -8.90 7.43
CA ALA A 114 3.89 -10.31 7.61
C ALA A 114 2.42 -10.50 8.00
N GLU A 115 1.93 -9.67 8.92
CA GLU A 115 0.55 -9.66 9.39
C GLU A 115 -0.40 -9.17 8.31
N LEU A 116 -0.03 -8.12 7.57
CA LEU A 116 -0.80 -7.64 6.43
C LEU A 116 -0.98 -8.74 5.37
N ARG A 117 0.08 -9.49 5.06
CA ARG A 117 0.04 -10.60 4.09
C ARG A 117 -0.78 -11.77 4.61
N ALA A 118 -0.62 -12.13 5.88
CA ALA A 118 -1.39 -13.21 6.50
C ALA A 118 -2.90 -12.91 6.51
N GLU A 119 -3.27 -11.66 6.81
CA GLU A 119 -4.67 -11.22 6.83
C GLU A 119 -5.20 -10.86 5.43
N TRP A 120 -4.32 -10.75 4.43
CA TRP A 120 -4.66 -10.24 3.10
C TRP A 120 -5.94 -10.84 2.51
N PRO A 121 -6.16 -12.17 2.52
CA PRO A 121 -7.38 -12.77 1.96
C PRO A 121 -8.69 -12.26 2.58
N ASN A 122 -8.64 -11.79 3.84
CA ASN A 122 -9.82 -11.34 4.60
C ASN A 122 -10.06 -9.83 4.51
N LEU A 123 -9.10 -9.07 3.99
CA LEU A 123 -9.22 -7.61 3.90
C LEU A 123 -10.26 -7.21 2.85
N THR A 124 -11.04 -6.17 3.14
CA THR A 124 -11.81 -5.47 2.09
C THR A 124 -10.84 -4.69 1.23
N LYS A 125 -10.87 -4.96 -0.08
CA LYS A 125 -9.98 -4.39 -1.08
C LYS A 125 -10.78 -4.07 -2.33
N GLN A 126 -10.37 -3.03 -3.05
CA GLN A 126 -10.90 -2.74 -4.38
C GLN A 126 -9.88 -2.01 -5.25
N VAL A 127 -9.90 -2.31 -6.56
CA VAL A 127 -9.14 -1.59 -7.57
C VAL A 127 -9.99 -0.50 -8.22
N ILE A 128 -9.48 0.73 -8.23
CA ILE A 128 -10.10 1.92 -8.80
C ILE A 128 -9.27 2.40 -10.00
N PRO A 129 -9.70 2.16 -11.25
CA PRO A 129 -9.06 2.73 -12.44
C PRO A 129 -9.17 4.27 -12.46
N LEU A 130 -8.14 4.94 -12.99
CA LEU A 130 -8.05 6.43 -13.07
C LEU A 130 -8.15 6.98 -14.49
#